data_AF-A0A0D2AJE8-F1
#
_entry.id   AF-A0A0D2AJE8-F1
#
_cell.length_a   1.000
_cell.length_b   1.000
_cell.length_c   1.000
_cell.angle_alpha   90.00
_cell.angle_beta   90.00
_cell.angle_gamma   90.00
#
_symmetry.space_group_name_H-M   'P 1'
#
loop_
_entity.id
_entity.type
_entity.pdbx_description
1 polymer ?
#
loop_
_entity_poly.entity_id
_entity_poly.type
_entity_poly.pdbx_seq_one_letter_code
_entity_poly.pdbx_strand_id
1 'polypeptide(L)'
;MGRAAQTISFTLLVSSAYLLLALPLLTPDSPVPSILPTKIQVEIIPVLPFWAVISLGAYLLGRLGLGVLKFNDTKEAYTELMGQIDVAKKNLDQRKVRWD
;
A
#
# COMPACT_ATOMS: atom_id res chain seq x y z
N MET A 1 -17.59 -10.54 -10.78
CA MET A 1 -17.60 -9.10 -10.43
C MET A 1 -16.21 -8.53 -10.69
N GLY A 2 -16.07 -7.39 -11.35
CA GLY A 2 -14.75 -6.79 -11.64
C GLY A 2 -14.09 -6.27 -10.36
N ARG A 3 -12.75 -6.32 -10.29
CA ARG A 3 -12.00 -5.89 -9.09
C ARG A 3 -12.29 -4.45 -8.69
N ALA A 4 -12.54 -3.57 -9.67
CA ALA A 4 -12.93 -2.18 -9.43
C ALA A 4 -14.29 -2.07 -8.72
N ALA A 5 -15.29 -2.84 -9.15
CA ALA A 5 -16.61 -2.85 -8.51
C ALA A 5 -16.53 -3.36 -7.06
N GLN A 6 -15.70 -4.38 -6.81
CA GLN A 6 -15.48 -4.90 -5.46
C GLN A 6 -14.83 -3.86 -4.53
N THR A 7 -13.86 -3.10 -5.01
CA THR A 7 -13.24 -2.01 -4.23
C THR A 7 -14.26 -0.92 -3.91
N ILE A 8 -15.08 -0.52 -4.89
CA ILE A 8 -16.10 0.52 -4.69
C ILE A 8 -17.14 0.05 -3.66
N SER A 9 -17.66 -1.17 -3.79
CA SER A 9 -18.62 -1.72 -2.83
C SER A 9 -18.04 -1.81 -1.42
N PHE A 10 -16.78 -2.20 -1.29
CA PHE A 10 -16.10 -2.26 0.01
C PHE A 10 -15.93 -0.86 0.62
N THR A 11 -15.43 0.11 -0.15
CA THR A 11 -15.26 1.49 0.32
C THR A 11 -16.59 2.11 0.74
N LEU A 12 -17.66 1.86 -0.03
CA LEU A 12 -19.00 2.35 0.29
C LEU A 12 -19.57 1.70 1.56
N LEU A 13 -19.29 0.42 1.79
CA LEU A 13 -19.69 -0.27 3.01
C LEU A 13 -18.98 0.31 4.23
N VAL A 14 -17.65 0.49 4.14
CA VAL A 14 -16.86 1.05 5.24
C VAL A 14 -17.25 2.51 5.53
N SER A 15 -17.48 3.32 4.50
CA SER A 15 -17.90 4.72 4.68
C SER A 15 -19.30 4.82 5.27
N SER A 16 -20.25 3.98 4.81
CA SER A 16 -21.60 3.91 5.37
C SER A 16 -21.58 3.49 6.84
N ALA A 17 -20.78 2.49 7.21
CA ALA A 17 -20.63 2.04 8.59
C ALA A 17 -20.03 3.14 9.49
N TYR A 18 -19.01 3.86 9.01
CA TYR A 18 -18.43 4.97 9.78
C TYR A 18 -19.40 6.13 9.97
N LEU A 19 -20.18 6.48 8.94
CA LEU A 19 -21.19 7.53 9.05
C LEU A 19 -22.26 7.19 10.11
N LEU A 20 -22.74 5.94 10.16
CA LEU A 20 -23.68 5.49 11.20
C LEU A 20 -23.12 5.63 12.62
N LEU A 21 -21.82 5.44 12.78
CA LEU A 21 -21.13 5.60 14.07
C LEU A 21 -20.88 7.07 14.44
N ALA A 22 -20.66 7.93 13.44
CA ALA A 22 -20.39 9.36 13.61
C ALA A 22 -21.65 10.24 13.72
N LEU A 23 -22.77 9.83 13.11
CA LEU A 23 -24.04 10.56 13.09
C LEU A 23 -24.58 10.91 14.49
N PRO A 24 -24.56 10.00 15.49
CA PRO A 24 -25.03 10.33 16.84
C PRO A 24 -24.15 11.36 17.58
N LEU A 25 -22.99 11.71 17.03
CA LEU A 25 -22.09 12.70 17.60
C LEU A 25 -22.41 14.14 17.16
N LEU A 26 -23.19 14.30 16.08
CA LEU A 26 -23.39 15.61 15.42
C LEU A 26 -24.56 16.41 15.98
N THR A 27 -25.55 15.79 16.62
CA THR A 27 -26.75 16.47 17.13
C THR A 27 -27.23 15.89 18.47
N PRO A 28 -27.56 16.74 19.47
CA PRO A 28 -28.13 16.32 20.76
C PRO A 28 -29.47 15.56 20.60
N ASP A 29 -30.24 15.89 19.55
CA ASP A 29 -31.54 15.30 19.21
C ASP A 29 -31.44 14.26 18.09
N SER A 30 -30.28 13.59 17.95
CA SER A 30 -30.07 12.57 16.93
C SER A 30 -31.14 11.46 17.03
N PRO A 31 -31.88 11.15 15.94
CA PRO A 31 -32.82 10.02 15.90
C PRO A 31 -32.12 8.65 15.92
N VAL A 32 -30.79 8.62 15.81
CA VAL A 32 -30.00 7.40 15.78
C VAL A 32 -29.49 7.11 17.20
N PRO A 33 -29.98 6.05 17.88
CA PRO A 33 -29.51 5.69 19.20
C PRO A 33 -28.06 5.21 19.12
N SER A 34 -27.24 5.64 20.06
CA SER A 34 -25.91 5.08 20.21
C SER A 34 -25.98 3.66 20.73
N ILE A 35 -25.41 2.73 19.96
CA ILE A 35 -25.27 1.32 20.35
C ILE A 35 -24.03 1.13 21.26
N LEU A 36 -23.16 2.15 21.34
CA LEU A 36 -21.87 2.08 22.02
C LEU A 36 -21.87 2.84 23.35
N PRO A 37 -21.04 2.42 24.33
CA PRO A 37 -20.80 3.19 25.55
C PRO A 37 -20.40 4.64 25.22
N THR A 38 -20.94 5.60 25.99
CA THR A 38 -20.71 7.04 25.79
C THR A 38 -19.23 7.41 25.72
N LYS A 39 -18.40 6.72 26.52
CA LYS A 39 -16.93 6.89 26.51
C LYS A 39 -16.31 6.57 25.16
N ILE A 40 -16.65 5.42 24.60
CA ILE A 40 -16.12 4.97 23.30
C ILE A 40 -16.59 5.91 22.19
N GLN A 41 -17.85 6.32 22.24
CA GLN A 41 -18.42 7.16 21.20
C GLN A 41 -17.80 8.56 21.14
N VAL A 42 -17.57 9.18 22.29
CA VAL A 42 -17.01 10.54 22.36
C VAL A 42 -15.49 10.54 22.19
N GLU A 43 -14.79 9.54 22.73
CA GLU A 43 -13.31 9.56 22.78
C GLU A 43 -12.65 8.81 21.61
N ILE A 44 -13.29 7.76 21.06
CA ILE A 44 -12.65 6.84 20.10
C ILE A 44 -13.14 7.07 18.66
N ILE A 45 -14.44 7.26 18.45
CA ILE A 45 -15.01 7.39 17.09
C ILE A 45 -14.46 8.61 16.32
N PRO A 46 -14.27 9.79 16.92
CA PRO A 46 -13.74 10.95 16.20
C PRO A 46 -12.30 10.78 15.73
N VAL A 47 -11.50 10.00 16.45
CA VAL A 47 -10.06 9.82 16.19
C VAL A 47 -9.76 8.64 15.27
N LEU A 48 -10.75 7.76 15.01
CA LEU A 48 -10.62 6.60 14.14
C LEU A 48 -10.10 6.93 12.72
N PRO A 49 -10.60 7.97 12.02
CA PRO A 49 -10.08 8.32 10.70
C PRO A 49 -8.61 8.70 10.72
N PHE A 50 -8.17 9.42 11.76
CA PHE A 50 -6.77 9.82 11.91
C PHE A 50 -5.89 8.60 12.18
N TRP A 51 -6.36 7.66 13.01
CA TRP A 51 -5.71 6.37 13.24
C TRP A 51 -5.59 5.52 11.97
N ALA A 52 -6.59 5.56 11.09
CA ALA A 52 -6.52 4.90 9.78
C ALA A 52 -5.41 5.49 8.91
N VAL A 53 -5.22 6.82 8.91
CA VAL A 53 -4.12 7.47 8.19
C VAL A 53 -2.77 7.08 8.78
N ILE A 54 -2.61 7.09 10.10
CA ILE A 54 -1.36 6.72 10.77
C ILE A 54 -0.98 5.27 10.45
N SER A 55 -1.91 4.33 10.61
CA SER A 55 -1.67 2.92 10.33
C SER A 55 -1.33 2.66 8.86
N LEU A 56 -2.00 3.34 7.94
CA LEU A 56 -1.67 3.29 6.52
C LEU A 56 -0.27 3.87 6.24
N GLY A 57 0.09 4.99 6.88
CA GLY A 57 1.42 5.57 6.79
C GLY A 57 2.50 4.63 7.30
N ALA A 58 2.31 4.03 8.47
CA ALA A 58 3.21 3.04 9.05
C ALA A 58 3.35 1.78 8.16
N TYR A 59 2.25 1.30 7.60
CA TYR A 59 2.25 0.18 6.67
C TYR A 59 3.05 0.49 5.39
N LEU A 60 2.84 1.67 4.79
CA LEU A 60 3.59 2.10 3.61
C LEU A 60 5.08 2.24 3.91
N LEU A 61 5.43 2.83 5.05
CA LEU A 61 6.82 2.98 5.48
C LEU A 61 7.48 1.61 5.70
N GLY A 62 6.77 0.68 6.35
CA GLY A 62 7.23 -0.69 6.59
C GLY A 62 7.42 -1.46 5.27
N ARG A 63 6.48 -1.34 4.33
CA ARG A 63 6.59 -1.91 2.98
C ARG A 63 7.79 -1.36 2.23
N LEU A 64 8.02 -0.05 2.30
CA LEU A 64 9.17 0.59 1.69
C LEU A 64 10.48 0.13 2.34
N GLY A 65 10.54 0.08 3.68
CA GLY A 65 11.70 -0.42 4.41
C GLY A 65 12.02 -1.88 4.09
N LEU A 66 11.00 -2.75 4.00
CA LEU A 66 11.17 -4.13 3.53
C LEU A 66 11.61 -4.22 2.07
N GLY A 67 11.19 -3.27 1.22
CA GLY A 67 11.70 -3.10 -0.14
C GLY A 67 13.19 -2.83 -0.11
N VAL A 68 13.61 -1.77 0.61
CA VAL A 68 15.03 -1.37 0.80
C VAL A 68 15.88 -2.53 1.31
N LEU A 69 15.42 -3.27 2.31
CA LEU A 69 16.15 -4.42 2.85
C LEU A 69 16.29 -5.59 1.86
N LYS A 70 15.40 -5.67 0.86
CA LYS A 70 15.40 -6.72 -0.17
C LYS A 70 16.03 -6.26 -1.50
N PHE A 71 16.57 -5.04 -1.60
CA PHE A 71 17.32 -4.58 -2.78
C PHE A 71 18.58 -5.43 -2.95
N ASN A 72 18.49 -6.50 -3.75
CA ASN A 72 19.60 -7.34 -4.21
C ASN A 72 19.92 -7.06 -5.69
N ASP A 73 19.78 -5.81 -6.11
CA ASP A 73 19.98 -5.35 -7.49
C ASP A 73 21.40 -5.64 -8.01
N THR A 74 22.38 -5.76 -7.11
CA THR A 74 23.78 -6.00 -7.47
C THR A 74 23.99 -7.36 -8.13
N LYS A 75 23.29 -8.41 -7.72
CA LYS A 75 23.46 -9.75 -8.29
C LYS A 75 22.77 -9.88 -9.64
N GLU A 76 21.59 -9.28 -9.78
CA GLU A 76 20.84 -9.29 -11.04
C GLU A 76 21.53 -8.44 -12.11
N ALA A 77 21.90 -7.20 -11.78
CA ALA A 77 22.64 -6.32 -12.69
C ALA A 77 24.00 -6.90 -13.09
N TYR A 78 24.71 -7.56 -12.16
CA TYR A 78 25.96 -8.25 -12.48
C TYR A 78 25.75 -9.38 -13.49
N THR A 79 24.71 -10.20 -13.30
CA THR A 79 24.41 -11.34 -14.18
C THR A 79 23.99 -10.86 -15.58
N GLU A 80 23.18 -9.80 -15.64
CA GLU A 80 22.77 -9.17 -16.90
C GLU A 80 23.97 -8.61 -17.66
N LEU A 81 24.81 -7.80 -16.99
CA LEU A 81 26.04 -7.23 -17.58
C LEU A 81 26.98 -8.32 -18.11
N MET A 82 27.13 -9.43 -17.38
CA MET A 82 28.01 -10.53 -17.80
C MET A 82 27.45 -11.25 -19.03
N GLY A 83 26.12 -11.43 -19.10
CA GLY A 83 25.46 -11.94 -20.29
C GLY A 83 25.65 -11.03 -21.51
N GLN A 84 25.55 -9.72 -21.34
CA GLN A 84 25.81 -8.74 -22.41
C GLN A 84 27.27 -8.79 -22.89
N ILE A 85 28.23 -8.96 -21.97
CA ILE A 85 29.65 -9.12 -22.30
C ILE A 85 29.87 -10.37 -23.16
N ASP A 86 29.27 -11.51 -22.82
CA ASP A 86 29.41 -12.74 -23.61
C ASP A 86 28.81 -12.62 -25.02
N VAL A 87 27.71 -11.88 -25.17
CA VAL A 87 27.12 -11.57 -26.49
C VAL A 87 28.04 -10.63 -27.28
N ALA A 88 28.63 -9.63 -26.63
CA ALA A 88 29.57 -8.71 -27.27
C ALA A 88 30.84 -9.43 -27.75
N LYS A 89 31.41 -10.32 -26.92
CA LYS A 89 32.55 -11.17 -27.26
C LYS A 89 32.30 -12.01 -28.50
N LYS A 90 31.17 -12.72 -28.55
CA LYS A 90 30.75 -13.51 -29.73
C LYS A 90 30.60 -12.65 -31.00
N ASN A 91 30.06 -11.44 -30.87
CA ASN A 91 29.95 -10.52 -32.00
C ASN A 91 31.33 -10.04 -32.51
N LEU A 92 32.29 -9.80 -31.60
CA LEU A 92 33.65 -9.40 -31.96
C LEU A 92 34.40 -10.56 -32.63
N ASP A 93 34.24 -11.79 -32.14
CA ASP A 93 34.78 -13.00 -32.77
C ASP A 93 34.26 -13.20 -34.19
N GLN A 94 32.95 -13.03 -34.42
CA GLN A 94 32.35 -13.09 -35.76
C GLN A 94 32.94 -12.05 -36.72
N ARG A 95 33.28 -10.87 -36.18
CA ARG A 95 33.91 -9.78 -36.93
C ARG A 95 35.43 -9.94 -37.06
N LYS A 96 36.01 -11.01 -36.50
CA LYS A 96 37.47 -11.25 -36.46
C LYS A 96 38.25 -10.11 -35.80
N VAL A 97 37.63 -9.41 -34.85
CA VAL A 97 38.26 -8.33 -34.08
C VAL A 97 38.78 -8.92 -32.78
N ARG A 98 40.07 -8.72 -32.49
CA ARG A 98 40.70 -9.20 -31.26
C ARG A 98 40.19 -8.40 -30.05
N TRP A 99 39.75 -9.10 -29.02
CA TRP A 99 39.37 -8.54 -27.73
C TRP A 99 40.14 -9.31 -26.65
N ASP A 100 41.22 -8.72 -26.13
CA ASP A 100 41.90 -9.21 -24.92
C ASP A 100 41.62 -8.25 -23.77
#